data_AF-A0A508TBW1-F1
#
_entry.id   AF-A0A508TBW1-F1
#
_cell.length_a   1.000
_cell.length_b   1.000
_cell.length_c   1.000
_cell.angle_alpha   90.00
_cell.angle_beta   90.00
_cell.angle_gamma   90.00
#
_symmetry.space_group_name_H-M   'P 1'
#
loop_
_entity.id
_entity.type
_entity.pdbx_description
1 polymer ?
#
loop_
_entity_poly.entity_id
_entity_poly.type
_entity_poly.pdbx_seq_one_letter_code
_entity_poly.pdbx_strand_id
1 'polypeptide(L)' 'MDEVAVKRLHRIEVRDGNGDPDQAVLEIRYRKIRILRPIGMPKYYPALTLPVIHAEERETPNNRNKIDWKSIGS' A
#
# COMPACT_ATOMS: atom_id res chain seq x y z
N MET A 1 3.70 -9.87 -16.13
CA MET A 1 2.31 -9.86 -15.63
C MET A 1 2.18 -8.68 -14.70
N ASP A 2 1.35 -7.74 -15.11
CA ASP A 2 1.77 -6.37 -15.37
C ASP A 2 1.80 -5.49 -14.12
N GLU A 3 2.92 -4.77 -13.96
CA GLU A 3 2.99 -3.60 -13.10
C GLU A 3 2.16 -2.50 -13.75
N VAL A 4 1.09 -2.07 -13.08
CA VAL A 4 0.30 -0.94 -13.59
C VAL A 4 0.83 0.33 -12.95
N ALA A 5 1.45 1.17 -13.79
CA ALA A 5 1.81 2.53 -13.46
C ALA A 5 0.52 3.28 -13.07
N VAL A 6 0.42 3.64 -11.79
CA VAL A 6 -0.60 4.52 -11.16
C VAL A 6 -2.03 4.33 -11.66
N LYS A 7 -2.86 3.65 -10.87
CA LYS A 7 -4.27 3.43 -11.27
C LYS A 7 -5.20 4.59 -10.91
N ARG A 8 -4.91 5.32 -9.83
CA ARG A 8 -5.87 6.29 -9.26
C ARG A 8 -5.21 7.26 -8.28
N LEU A 9 -5.64 8.51 -8.33
CA LEU A 9 -5.47 9.46 -7.22
C LEU A 9 -6.74 9.42 -6.35
N HIS A 10 -6.57 9.34 -5.04
CA HIS A 10 -7.68 9.29 -4.09
C HIS A 10 -7.45 10.28 -2.95
N ARG A 11 -8.41 11.17 -2.72
CA ARG A 11 -8.37 12.13 -1.61
C ARG A 11 -9.06 11.52 -0.39
N ILE A 12 -8.41 11.61 0.76
CA ILE A 12 -8.96 11.18 2.04
C ILE A 12 -8.85 12.30 3.07
N GLU A 13 -9.76 12.30 4.04
CA GLU A 13 -9.66 13.14 5.24
C GLU A 13 -8.83 12.41 6.29
N VAL A 14 -7.90 13.13 6.90
CA VAL A 14 -6.99 12.63 7.92
C VAL A 14 -6.94 13.62 9.07
N ARG A 15 -6.27 13.24 10.16
CA ARG A 15 -5.92 14.16 11.23
C ARG A 15 -4.42 14.39 11.22
N ASP A 16 -4.01 15.63 11.43
CA ASP A 16 -2.60 15.97 11.58
C ASP A 16 -2.07 15.59 12.98
N GLY A 17 -0.80 15.89 13.26
CA GLY A 17 -0.18 15.60 14.55
C GLY A 17 -0.82 16.31 15.75
N ASN A 18 -1.59 17.38 15.52
CA ASN A 18 -2.33 18.11 16.54
C ASN A 18 -3.79 17.63 16.68
N GLY A 19 -4.23 16.74 15.79
CA GLY A 19 -5.60 16.23 15.76
C GLY A 19 -6.56 17.08 14.91
N ASP A 20 -6.05 18.11 14.23
CA ASP A 20 -6.81 18.97 13.34
C ASP A 20 -7.13 18.26 12.01
N PRO A 21 -8.26 18.56 11.37
CA PRO A 21 -8.62 17.95 10.09
C PRO A 21 -7.65 18.40 8.99
N ASP A 22 -7.14 17.44 8.24
CA ASP A 22 -6.24 17.63 7.10
C ASP A 22 -6.69 16.72 5.93
N GLN A 23 -6.13 16.92 4.75
CA GLN A 23 -6.46 16.14 3.56
C GLN A 23 -5.22 15.60 2.88
N ALA A 24 -5.22 14.30 2.60
CA ALA A 24 -4.16 13.61 1.89
C ALA A 24 -4.62 13.18 0.50
N VAL A 25 -3.78 13.42 -0.52
CA VAL A 25 -3.99 12.85 -1.86
C VAL A 25 -3.06 11.65 -2.01
N LEU A 26 -3.65 10.46 -2.09
CA LEU A 26 -2.93 9.19 -2.23
C LEU A 26 -2.86 8.77 -3.69
N GLU A 27 -1.64 8.47 -4.15
CA GLU A 27 -1.38 7.72 -5.35
C GLU A 27 -1.50 6.23 -5.08
N ILE A 28 -2.47 5.58 -5.73
CA ILE A 28 -2.73 4.15 -5.53
C ILE A 28 -2.17 3.36 -6.72
N ARG A 29 -1.22 2.47 -6.39
CA ARG A 29 -0.61 1.49 -7.28
C ARG A 29 -1.02 0.09 -6.84
N TYR A 30 -1.11 -0.83 -7.80
CA TYR A 30 -1.43 -2.22 -7.50
C TYR A 30 -0.59 -3.15 -8.36
N ARG A 31 -0.18 -4.27 -7.77
CA ARG A 31 0.53 -5.33 -8.47
C ARG A 31 0.20 -6.68 -7.85
N LYS A 32 0.37 -7.76 -8.60
CA LYS A 32 0.40 -9.11 -8.01
C LYS A 32 1.85 -9.45 -7.66
N ILE A 33 2.07 -9.98 -6.46
CA ILE A 33 3.37 -10.53 -6.06
C ILE A 33 3.23 -12.02 -5.81
N ARG A 34 4.30 -12.77 -6.09
CA ARG A 34 4.41 -14.18 -5.73
C ARG A 34 5.26 -14.29 -4.47
N ILE A 35 4.62 -14.66 -3.36
CA ILE A 35 5.29 -14.92 -2.10
C ILE A 35 5.80 -16.36 -2.12
N LEU A 36 7.11 -16.50 -1.95
CA LEU A 36 7.75 -17.80 -1.84
C LEU A 36 7.61 -18.32 -0.41
N ARG A 37 7.49 -19.64 -0.32
CA ARG A 37 7.44 -20.38 0.92
C ARG A 37 8.74 -20.26 1.73
N PRO A 38 8.68 -20.39 3.07
CA PRO A 38 9.85 -20.56 3.89
C PRO A 38 10.68 -21.78 3.44
N ILE A 39 11.99 -21.61 3.45
CA ILE A 39 12.94 -22.70 3.18
C ILE A 39 12.77 -23.72 4.32
N GLY A 40 12.42 -24.97 3.97
CA GLY A 40 12.17 -26.04 4.95
C GLY A 40 10.71 -26.43 5.18
N MET A 41 9.70 -25.64 4.77
CA MET A 41 8.28 -26.00 4.96
C MET A 41 7.44 -26.02 3.66
N PRO A 42 7.78 -26.86 2.66
CA PRO A 42 7.03 -26.94 1.40
C PRO A 42 5.61 -27.43 1.54
N LYS A 43 5.44 -28.47 2.34
CA LYS A 43 4.22 -29.25 2.38
C LYS A 43 3.06 -28.47 2.99
N TYR A 44 3.37 -27.47 3.82
CA TYR A 44 2.41 -26.73 4.63
C TYR A 44 2.15 -25.31 4.12
N TYR A 45 3.04 -24.79 3.27
CA TYR A 45 2.94 -23.42 2.73
C TYR A 45 3.16 -23.46 1.22
N PRO A 46 2.10 -23.57 0.40
CA PRO A 46 2.23 -23.38 -1.04
C PRO A 46 2.65 -21.94 -1.35
N ALA A 47 3.29 -21.73 -2.49
CA ALA A 47 3.57 -20.38 -2.96
C ALA A 47 2.26 -19.64 -3.23
N LEU A 48 2.13 -18.41 -2.73
CA LEU A 48 0.91 -17.62 -2.85
C LEU A 48 1.12 -16.48 -3.85
N THR A 49 0.11 -16.24 -4.68
CA THR A 49 0.08 -15.04 -5.54
C THR A 49 -0.98 -14.10 -5.00
N LEU A 50 -0.55 -12.99 -4.43
CA LEU A 50 -1.45 -12.06 -3.73
C LEU A 50 -1.45 -10.69 -4.42
N PRO A 51 -2.61 -10.01 -4.50
CA PRO A 51 -2.67 -8.62 -4.88
C PRO A 51 -2.09 -7.75 -3.76
N VAL A 52 -1.23 -6.82 -4.12
CA VAL A 52 -0.69 -5.79 -3.25
C VAL A 52 -1.21 -4.45 -3.74
N ILE A 53 -1.74 -3.67 -2.80
CA ILE A 53 -2.08 -2.27 -3.00
C ILE A 53 -1.03 -1.45 -2.26
N HIS A 54 -0.44 -0.50 -2.97
CA HIS A 54 0.45 0.50 -2.40
C HIS A 54 -0.22 1.86 -2.56
N ALA A 55 -0.57 2.49 -1.44
CA ALA A 55 -1.09 3.84 -1.40
C ALA A 55 -0.03 4.75 -0.78
N GLU A 56 0.49 5.67 -1.56
CA GLU A 56 1.50 6.63 -1.12
C GLU A 56 0.95 8.03 -1.26
N GLU A 57 1.17 8.88 -0.26
CA GLU A 57 0.82 10.28 -0.37
C GLU A 57 1.65 10.99 -1.43
N ARG A 58 1.00 11.82 -2.26
CA ARG A 58 1.71 12.51 -3.33
C ARG A 58 2.63 13.60 -2.80
N GLU A 59 2.17 14.33 -1.78
CA GLU A 59 2.88 15.46 -1.19
C GLU A 59 3.44 15.07 0.18
N THR A 60 4.49 15.77 0.62
CA THR A 60 5.03 15.59 1.97
C THR A 60 4.21 16.46 2.92
N PRO A 61 3.46 15.88 3.86
CA PRO A 61 2.68 16.66 4.81
C PRO A 61 3.59 17.43 5.78
N ASN A 62 3.18 18.64 6.17
CA ASN A 62 3.98 19.52 7.03
C ASN A 62 3.95 19.12 8.51
N ASN A 63 2.80 18.60 8.99
CA ASN A 63 2.54 18.41 10.43
C ASN A 63 2.20 16.95 10.79
N ARG A 64 2.60 15.99 9.96
CA ARG A 64 2.47 14.55 10.23
C ARG A 64 3.45 13.76 9.37
N ASN A 65 3.54 12.46 9.63
CA ASN A 65 4.27 11.56 8.75
C ASN A 65 3.52 11.35 7.44
N LYS A 66 4.29 11.25 6.35
CA LYS A 66 3.78 10.88 5.03
C LYS A 66 3.08 9.53 5.10
N ILE A 67 1.93 9.43 4.45
CA ILE A 67 1.23 8.14 4.32
C ILE A 67 1.97 7.25 3.31
N ASP A 68 2.46 6.10 3.79
CA ASP A 68 2.94 4.97 2.98
C ASP A 68 2.26 3.69 3.46
N TRP A 69 1.19 3.27 2.78
CA TRP A 69 0.44 2.08 3.11
C TRP A 69 0.66 0.98 2.09
N LYS A 70 1.05 -0.19 2.58
CA LYS A 70 1.17 -1.42 1.79
C LYS A 70 0.23 -2.46 2.37
N SER A 71 -0.76 -2.84 1.59
CA SER A 71 -1.76 -3.82 1.98
C SER A 71 -1.70 -5.02 1.06
N ILE A 72 -1.81 -6.21 1.64
CA ILE A 72 -1.87 -7.48 0.93
C ILE A 72 -3.31 -7.98 1.05
N GLY A 73 -3.94 -8.30 -0.08
CA GLY A 73 -5.27 -8.92 -0.06
C GLY A 73 -5.17 -10.40 0.29
N SER A 74 -6.01 -10.84 1.24
CA SER A 74 -6.19 -12.25 1.63
C SER A 74 -7.11 -12.99 0.66
#